data_AF-A0A2P6TMU6-F1
#
_entry.id   AF-A0A2P6TMU6-F1
#
_cell.length_a   1.000
_cell.length_b   1.000
_cell.length_c   1.000
_cell.angle_alpha   90.00
_cell.angle_beta   90.00
_cell.angle_gamma   90.00
#
_symmetry.space_group_name_H-M   'P 1'
#
loop_
_entity.id
_entity.type
_entity.pdbx_description
1 polymer ?
#
loop_
_entity_poly.entity_id
_entity_poly.type
_entity_poly.pdbx_seq_one_letter_code
_entity_poly.pdbx_strand_id
1 'polypeptide(L)'
;MAFCPTTGSHGFFATLLALLQIALSIAIAVVVSEVLWTWKGSFNWNPSWWSHTSTNNVCLMTTGGTNLCAFTYVVIAVSLAASVFLLITQLFSRGRGRRCCACCEGWLSLLLTCWWIAAATTATVYGVRADNASVPQHDARTAVWAMGWSEVGLWGLSTILAFVSRRAAKRRMSETELSATLSEGEKRYSRFDSGNRYGDTPFTNRSSKWREARDSYKQRADTAAAAAAKV
;
A
#
# COMPACT_ATOMS: atom_id res chain seq x y z
N MET A 1 22.67 -8.97 13.01
CA MET A 1 21.47 -8.28 12.47
C MET A 1 21.57 -8.28 10.96
N ALA A 2 20.74 -9.06 10.28
CA ALA A 2 20.75 -9.11 8.83
C ALA A 2 20.11 -7.83 8.27
N PHE A 3 20.90 -7.01 7.58
CA PHE A 3 20.39 -5.97 6.71
C PHE A 3 19.51 -6.66 5.66
N CYS A 4 18.26 -6.23 5.55
CA CYS A 4 17.38 -6.67 4.47
C CYS A 4 17.56 -5.64 3.35
N PRO A 5 18.43 -5.88 2.35
CA PRO A 5 18.51 -4.99 1.20
C PRO A 5 17.17 -5.07 0.49
N THR A 6 16.41 -3.98 0.57
CA THR A 6 15.37 -3.73 -0.42
C THR A 6 16.12 -3.40 -1.71
N THR A 7 16.42 -4.44 -2.49
CA THR A 7 17.06 -4.36 -3.79
C THR A 7 16.29 -3.40 -4.70
N GLY A 8 16.85 -2.21 -4.93
CA GLY A 8 16.70 -1.28 -6.07
C GLY A 8 15.30 -0.93 -6.58
N SER A 9 14.57 -1.90 -7.12
CA SER A 9 13.41 -1.67 -7.97
C SER A 9 12.17 -1.24 -7.19
N HIS A 10 11.80 -1.93 -6.11
CA HIS A 10 10.57 -1.62 -5.36
C HIS A 10 10.60 -0.24 -4.69
N GLY A 11 11.77 0.17 -4.18
CA GLY A 11 11.94 1.49 -3.58
C GLY A 11 11.78 2.60 -4.63
N PHE A 12 12.34 2.40 -5.82
CA PHE A 12 12.20 3.35 -6.93
C PHE A 12 10.74 3.52 -7.36
N PHE A 13 10.01 2.42 -7.56
CA PHE A 13 8.59 2.48 -7.94
C PHE A 13 7.72 3.18 -6.88
N ALA A 14 7.97 2.91 -5.60
CA ALA A 14 7.23 3.55 -4.51
C ALA A 14 7.47 5.08 -4.45
N THR A 15 8.70 5.52 -4.72
CA THR A 15 9.03 6.95 -4.79
C THR A 15 8.43 7.61 -6.03
N LEU A 16 8.47 6.93 -7.18
CA LEU A 16 7.84 7.42 -8.41
C LEU A 16 6.33 7.59 -8.23
N LEU A 17 5.66 6.62 -7.61
CA LEU A 17 4.22 6.70 -7.30
C LEU A 17 3.92 7.90 -6.38
N ALA A 18 4.70 8.10 -5.32
CA ALA A 18 4.51 9.25 -4.43
C ALA A 18 4.68 10.61 -5.15
N LEU A 19 5.66 10.71 -6.06
CA LEU A 19 5.85 11.91 -6.88
C LEU A 19 4.70 12.13 -7.86
N LEU A 20 4.19 11.07 -8.50
CA LEU A 20 3.03 11.16 -9.39
C LEU A 20 1.77 11.57 -8.64
N GLN A 21 1.54 11.04 -7.43
CA GLN A 21 0.43 11.45 -6.56
C GLN A 21 0.54 12.94 -6.19
N ILE A 22 1.74 13.44 -5.84
CA ILE A 22 1.92 14.87 -5.55
C ILE A 22 1.63 15.71 -6.80
N ALA A 23 2.21 15.35 -7.95
CA ALA A 23 2.06 16.09 -9.19
C ALA A 23 0.59 16.14 -9.64
N LEU A 24 -0.12 15.03 -9.55
CA LEU A 24 -1.53 14.94 -9.95
C LEU A 24 -2.43 15.70 -8.97
N SER A 25 -2.21 15.56 -7.65
CA SER A 25 -2.92 16.34 -6.63
C SER A 25 -2.73 17.86 -6.81
N ILE A 26 -1.52 18.32 -7.18
CA ILE A 26 -1.26 19.74 -7.53
C ILE A 26 -1.98 20.12 -8.83
N ALA A 27 -1.94 19.28 -9.86
CA ALA A 27 -2.62 19.56 -11.12
C ALA A 27 -4.14 19.74 -10.94
N ILE A 28 -4.76 18.87 -10.13
CA ILE A 28 -6.19 19.01 -9.78
C ILE A 28 -6.40 20.34 -9.03
N ALA A 29 -5.55 20.69 -8.06
CA ALA A 29 -5.67 21.95 -7.33
C ALA A 29 -5.64 23.17 -8.26
N VAL A 30 -4.73 23.19 -9.22
CA VAL A 30 -4.59 24.27 -10.20
C VAL A 30 -5.82 24.36 -11.11
N VAL A 31 -6.33 23.24 -11.62
CA VAL A 31 -7.56 23.27 -12.44
C VAL A 31 -8.75 23.78 -11.62
N VAL A 32 -8.86 23.36 -10.36
CA VAL A 32 -9.92 23.83 -9.48
C VAL A 32 -9.77 25.32 -9.18
N SER A 33 -8.56 25.80 -8.86
CA SER A 33 -8.30 27.20 -8.49
C SER A 33 -8.47 28.17 -9.64
N GLU A 34 -7.95 27.83 -10.81
CA GLU A 34 -7.88 28.75 -11.94
C GLU A 34 -9.14 28.74 -12.80
N VAL A 35 -9.83 27.59 -12.88
CA VAL A 35 -10.91 27.41 -13.85
C VAL A 35 -12.26 27.23 -13.19
N LEU A 36 -12.33 26.47 -12.10
CA LEU A 36 -13.62 26.01 -11.54
C LEU A 36 -14.04 26.78 -10.28
N TRP A 37 -13.14 27.54 -9.66
CA TRP A 37 -13.41 28.27 -8.44
C TRP A 37 -13.10 29.75 -8.61
N THR A 38 -14.12 30.60 -8.49
CA THR A 38 -13.97 32.06 -8.71
C THR A 38 -13.41 32.81 -7.50
N TRP A 39 -13.03 32.09 -6.44
CA TRP A 39 -12.64 32.70 -5.19
C TRP A 39 -11.23 33.32 -5.28
N LYS A 40 -11.16 34.64 -5.09
CA LYS A 40 -9.91 35.44 -5.09
C LYS A 40 -9.59 36.07 -3.72
N GLY A 41 -10.21 35.59 -2.64
CA GLY A 41 -9.98 36.10 -1.29
C GLY A 41 -8.66 35.62 -0.66
N SER A 42 -8.25 36.23 0.46
CA SER A 42 -7.22 35.64 1.33
C SER A 42 -7.80 34.41 2.05
N PHE A 43 -6.97 33.39 2.32
CA PHE A 43 -7.33 32.14 3.03
C PHE A 43 -7.70 32.44 4.48
N ASN A 44 -8.83 33.10 4.69
CA ASN A 44 -9.45 33.32 5.99
C ASN A 44 -10.42 32.18 6.18
N TRP A 45 -10.11 31.28 7.12
CA TRP A 45 -11.02 30.24 7.59
C TRP A 45 -12.33 30.89 8.06
N ASN A 46 -13.29 31.00 7.16
CA ASN A 46 -14.62 31.50 7.43
C ASN A 46 -15.61 30.34 7.22
N PRO A 47 -16.50 30.02 8.17
CA PRO A 47 -17.51 28.98 7.98
C PRO A 47 -18.37 29.18 6.72
N SER A 48 -18.48 30.41 6.20
CA SER A 48 -19.13 30.70 4.92
C SER A 48 -18.45 30.10 3.69
N TRP A 49 -17.21 29.59 3.82
CA TRP A 49 -16.45 29.06 2.68
C TRP A 49 -16.95 27.69 2.20
N TRP A 50 -17.62 26.95 3.09
CA TRP A 50 -18.39 25.75 2.78
C TRP A 50 -19.73 26.06 2.11
N SER A 51 -20.22 27.31 2.25
CA SER A 51 -21.49 27.76 1.68
C SER A 51 -21.31 28.25 0.25
N HIS A 52 -22.23 27.84 -0.62
CA HIS A 52 -22.32 28.28 -2.02
C HIS A 52 -22.86 29.72 -2.16
N THR A 53 -23.30 30.36 -1.07
CA THR A 53 -24.10 31.60 -1.12
C THR A 53 -23.31 32.91 -1.11
N SER A 54 -21.97 32.90 -1.12
CA SER A 54 -21.19 34.13 -1.23
C SER A 54 -20.93 34.48 -2.70
N THR A 55 -21.25 35.72 -3.09
CA THR A 55 -21.02 36.27 -4.45
C THR A 55 -19.57 36.18 -4.92
N ASN A 56 -18.61 36.02 -4.01
CA ASN A 56 -17.19 35.88 -4.30
C ASN A 56 -16.67 34.44 -4.15
N ASN A 57 -17.55 33.44 -3.99
CA ASN A 57 -17.19 32.04 -3.71
C ASN A 57 -18.04 31.07 -4.52
N VAL A 58 -18.05 31.22 -5.84
CA VAL A 58 -18.84 30.35 -6.72
C VAL A 58 -17.98 29.17 -7.17
N CYS A 59 -18.41 27.96 -6.82
CA CYS A 59 -17.81 26.74 -7.31
C CYS A 59 -18.60 26.19 -8.48
N LEU A 60 -17.98 26.16 -9.65
CA LEU A 60 -18.61 25.79 -10.91
C LEU A 60 -18.79 24.27 -11.05
N MET A 61 -18.37 23.46 -10.07
CA MET A 61 -18.70 22.03 -9.96
C MET A 61 -19.91 21.75 -9.05
N THR A 62 -20.49 22.78 -8.44
CA THR A 62 -21.58 22.60 -7.45
C THR A 62 -22.94 22.70 -8.11
N THR A 63 -23.85 21.76 -7.79
CA THR A 63 -25.26 21.80 -8.20
C THR A 63 -26.23 21.91 -7.00
N GLY A 64 -25.73 22.17 -5.79
CA GLY A 64 -26.51 22.16 -4.55
C GLY A 64 -25.94 23.09 -3.46
N GLY A 65 -26.34 22.90 -2.19
CA GLY A 65 -25.94 23.77 -1.08
C GLY A 65 -24.50 23.62 -0.57
N THR A 66 -23.72 22.68 -1.12
CA THR A 66 -22.39 22.30 -0.62
C THR A 66 -21.31 22.66 -1.63
N ASN A 67 -20.27 23.40 -1.21
CA ASN A 67 -19.19 23.80 -2.11
C ASN A 67 -18.24 22.62 -2.43
N LEU A 68 -18.39 22.04 -3.64
CA LEU A 68 -17.56 20.92 -4.11
C LEU A 68 -16.07 21.27 -4.29
N CYS A 69 -15.76 22.53 -4.59
CA CYS A 69 -14.39 22.98 -4.79
C CYS A 69 -13.66 22.98 -3.44
N ALA A 70 -14.31 23.47 -2.39
CA ALA A 70 -13.80 23.39 -1.02
C ALA A 70 -13.56 21.93 -0.57
N PHE A 71 -14.52 21.03 -0.84
CA PHE A 71 -14.34 19.60 -0.57
C PHE A 71 -13.12 19.02 -1.32
N THR A 72 -12.98 19.34 -2.60
CA THR A 72 -11.86 18.88 -3.44
C THR A 72 -10.52 19.36 -2.88
N TYR A 73 -10.45 20.60 -2.39
CA TYR A 73 -9.27 21.14 -1.72
C TYR A 73 -8.88 20.37 -0.46
N VAL A 74 -9.86 19.99 0.37
CA VAL A 74 -9.59 19.18 1.57
C VAL A 74 -9.04 17.81 1.19
N VAL A 75 -9.65 17.16 0.18
CA VAL A 75 -9.17 15.87 -0.34
C VAL A 75 -7.72 15.99 -0.82
N ILE A 76 -7.41 17.03 -1.59
CA ILE A 76 -6.06 17.29 -2.10
C ILE A 76 -5.08 17.55 -0.96
N ALA A 77 -5.42 18.38 0.03
CA ALA A 77 -4.54 18.70 1.14
C ALA A 77 -4.16 17.45 1.95
N VAL A 78 -5.13 16.58 2.23
CA VAL A 78 -4.89 15.29 2.90
C VAL A 78 -4.03 14.37 2.04
N SER A 79 -4.31 14.30 0.73
CA SER A 79 -3.52 13.52 -0.24
C SER A 79 -2.06 14.00 -0.29
N LEU A 80 -1.83 15.30 -0.38
CA LEU A 80 -0.48 15.89 -0.39
C LEU A 80 0.27 15.63 0.90
N ALA A 81 -0.37 15.83 2.05
CA ALA A 81 0.24 15.56 3.35
C ALA A 81 0.65 14.08 3.46
N ALA A 82 -0.20 13.16 3.02
CA ALA A 82 0.09 11.74 3.01
C ALA A 82 1.21 11.37 2.03
N SER A 83 1.20 11.89 0.81
CA SER A 83 2.24 11.62 -0.18
C SER A 83 3.60 12.15 0.25
N VAL A 84 3.66 13.35 0.85
CA VAL A 84 4.88 13.91 1.45
C VAL A 84 5.34 13.04 2.62
N PHE A 85 4.42 12.62 3.49
CA PHE A 85 4.75 11.70 4.58
C PHE A 85 5.34 10.39 4.06
N LEU A 86 4.75 9.78 3.03
CA LEU A 86 5.27 8.57 2.40
C LEU A 86 6.66 8.80 1.80
N LEU A 87 6.86 9.90 1.08
CA LEU A 87 8.15 10.26 0.50
C LEU A 87 9.24 10.43 1.58
N ILE A 88 8.92 11.16 2.66
CA ILE A 88 9.77 11.31 3.84
C ILE A 88 10.13 9.94 4.42
N THR A 89 9.13 9.09 4.66
CA THR A 89 9.38 7.75 5.23
C THR A 89 10.26 6.91 4.31
N GLN A 90 10.11 7.02 2.99
CA GLN A 90 10.92 6.29 2.02
C GLN A 90 12.37 6.77 1.98
N LEU A 91 12.60 8.09 2.10
CA LEU A 91 13.94 8.69 2.18
C LEU A 91 14.66 8.26 3.46
N PHE A 92 14.01 8.38 4.62
CA PHE A 92 14.63 8.07 5.93
C PHE A 92 14.78 6.57 6.21
N SER A 93 14.02 5.71 5.53
CA SER A 93 14.08 4.26 5.73
C SER A 93 15.01 3.53 4.76
N ARG A 94 15.74 4.25 3.88
CA ARG A 94 16.84 3.67 3.10
C ARG A 94 17.91 3.14 4.07
N GLY A 95 17.97 1.82 4.22
CA GLY A 95 19.01 1.13 5.00
C GLY A 95 18.63 0.61 6.39
N ARG A 96 17.40 0.79 6.90
CA ARG A 96 16.97 0.20 8.19
C ARG A 96 15.84 -0.82 8.02
N GLY A 97 15.87 -1.89 8.81
CA GLY A 97 14.89 -3.00 8.78
C GLY A 97 13.43 -2.51 8.91
N ARG A 98 12.70 -2.56 7.80
CA ARG A 98 11.48 -1.79 7.49
C ARG A 98 10.14 -2.37 8.01
N ARG A 99 10.10 -3.13 9.10
CA ARG A 99 8.89 -3.92 9.42
C ARG A 99 7.66 -3.09 9.87
N CYS A 100 7.83 -2.10 10.74
CA CYS A 100 6.69 -1.29 11.23
C CYS A 100 6.19 -0.27 10.20
N CYS A 101 7.08 0.35 9.42
CA CYS A 101 6.67 1.40 8.47
C CYS A 101 5.87 0.86 7.28
N ALA A 102 6.17 -0.36 6.81
CA ALA A 102 5.41 -1.00 5.73
C ALA A 102 3.94 -1.22 6.12
N CYS A 103 3.71 -1.64 7.39
CA CYS A 103 2.54 -1.40 8.26
C CYS A 103 1.63 -0.24 7.87
N CYS A 104 2.12 0.93 8.23
CA CYS A 104 1.38 2.18 8.15
C CYS A 104 1.21 2.62 6.70
N GLU A 105 2.23 2.44 5.85
CA GLU A 105 2.19 2.82 4.42
C GLU A 105 1.05 2.10 3.67
N GLY A 106 0.90 0.79 3.88
CA GLY A 106 -0.18 0.03 3.23
C GLY A 106 -1.58 0.42 3.72
N TRP A 107 -1.74 0.70 5.02
CA TRP A 107 -3.03 1.13 5.57
C TRP A 107 -3.39 2.55 5.14
N LEU A 108 -2.42 3.46 5.18
CA LEU A 108 -2.59 4.84 4.72
C LEU A 108 -2.98 4.87 3.24
N SER A 109 -2.29 4.08 2.41
CA SER A 109 -2.61 3.98 0.98
C SER A 109 -4.02 3.42 0.74
N LEU A 110 -4.44 2.40 1.52
CA LEU A 110 -5.78 1.84 1.41
C LEU A 110 -6.85 2.86 1.80
N LEU A 111 -6.66 3.56 2.92
CA LEU A 111 -7.59 4.60 3.37
C LEU A 111 -7.73 5.72 2.34
N LEU A 112 -6.61 6.17 1.76
CA LEU A 112 -6.61 7.18 0.71
C LEU A 112 -7.22 6.69 -0.60
N THR A 113 -7.06 5.40 -0.92
CA THR A 113 -7.76 4.80 -2.06
C THR A 113 -9.27 4.90 -1.85
N CYS A 114 -9.78 4.49 -0.69
CA CYS A 114 -11.20 4.61 -0.35
C CYS A 114 -11.67 6.07 -0.35
N TRP A 115 -10.85 6.98 0.19
CA TRP A 115 -11.15 8.41 0.22
C TRP A 115 -11.25 9.02 -1.18
N TRP A 116 -10.30 8.68 -2.07
CA TRP A 116 -10.31 9.13 -3.45
C TRP A 116 -11.43 8.48 -4.28
N ILE A 117 -11.87 7.25 -3.97
CA ILE A 117 -13.06 6.67 -4.62
C ILE A 117 -14.28 7.53 -4.31
N ALA A 118 -14.47 7.92 -3.05
CA ALA A 118 -15.57 8.80 -2.67
C ALA A 118 -15.46 10.16 -3.38
N ALA A 119 -14.27 10.75 -3.43
CA ALA A 119 -14.02 12.05 -4.07
C ALA A 119 -14.18 12.02 -5.60
N ALA A 120 -13.67 10.98 -6.27
CA ALA A 120 -13.82 10.83 -7.72
C ALA A 120 -15.28 10.56 -8.10
N THR A 121 -16.01 9.78 -7.28
CA THR A 121 -17.43 9.54 -7.47
C THR A 121 -18.24 10.82 -7.34
N THR A 122 -18.00 11.62 -6.29
CA THR A 122 -18.68 12.92 -6.15
C THR A 122 -18.32 13.86 -7.29
N ALA A 123 -17.04 13.99 -7.65
CA ALA A 123 -16.61 14.80 -8.80
C ALA A 123 -17.29 14.36 -10.11
N THR A 124 -17.48 13.05 -10.33
CA THR A 124 -18.14 12.50 -11.52
C THR A 124 -19.64 12.84 -11.52
N VAL A 125 -20.36 12.51 -10.43
CA VAL A 125 -21.82 12.72 -10.34
C VAL A 125 -22.18 14.20 -10.47
N TYR A 126 -21.47 15.07 -9.75
CA TYR A 126 -21.74 16.50 -9.76
C TYR A 126 -21.14 17.20 -10.99
N GLY A 127 -20.03 16.70 -11.53
CA GLY A 127 -19.44 17.21 -12.77
C GLY A 127 -20.31 16.97 -13.99
N VAL A 128 -20.96 15.81 -14.08
CA VAL A 128 -21.92 15.48 -15.17
C VAL A 128 -23.22 16.26 -15.02
N ARG A 129 -23.73 16.42 -13.79
CA ARG A 129 -25.00 17.14 -13.54
C ARG A 129 -24.89 18.66 -13.65
N ALA A 130 -23.69 19.20 -13.70
CA ALA A 130 -23.47 20.64 -13.88
C ALA A 130 -23.73 21.03 -15.35
N ASP A 131 -25.00 21.02 -15.77
CA ASP A 131 -25.46 21.36 -17.13
C ASP A 131 -25.49 22.87 -17.40
N ASN A 132 -24.48 23.62 -16.92
CA ASN A 132 -24.33 25.03 -17.28
C ASN A 132 -23.97 25.14 -18.78
N ALA A 133 -24.98 24.98 -19.64
CA ALA A 133 -24.96 24.81 -21.09
C ALA A 133 -24.47 26.04 -21.88
N SER A 134 -23.69 26.90 -21.26
CA SER A 134 -23.20 28.16 -21.82
C SER A 134 -21.84 28.60 -21.27
N VAL A 135 -21.18 27.78 -20.43
CA VAL A 135 -19.86 28.10 -19.88
C VAL A 135 -18.83 27.11 -20.44
N PRO A 136 -17.72 27.57 -21.08
CA PRO A 136 -16.74 26.73 -21.78
C PRO A 136 -15.82 25.93 -20.84
N GLN A 137 -16.37 25.34 -19.78
CA GLN A 137 -15.64 24.69 -18.70
C GLN A 137 -15.99 23.21 -18.54
N HIS A 138 -16.75 22.65 -19.48
CA HIS A 138 -17.05 21.22 -19.52
C HIS A 138 -15.78 20.36 -19.53
N ASP A 139 -14.77 20.79 -20.29
CA ASP A 139 -13.48 20.10 -20.39
C ASP A 139 -12.72 20.11 -19.06
N ALA A 140 -12.76 21.23 -18.32
CA ALA A 140 -12.10 21.35 -17.02
C ALA A 140 -12.75 20.47 -15.95
N ARG A 141 -14.10 20.42 -15.91
CA ARG A 141 -14.82 19.49 -15.03
C ARG A 141 -14.48 18.04 -15.36
N THR A 142 -14.37 17.74 -16.66
CA THR A 142 -14.02 16.41 -17.16
C THR A 142 -12.62 16.00 -16.77
N ALA A 143 -11.66 16.93 -16.90
CA ALA A 143 -10.30 16.73 -16.45
C ALA A 143 -10.24 16.43 -14.94
N VAL A 144 -10.99 17.15 -14.09
CA VAL A 144 -10.96 16.92 -12.63
C VAL A 144 -11.43 15.51 -12.26
N TRP A 145 -12.56 15.03 -12.79
CA TRP A 145 -13.02 13.68 -12.44
C TRP A 145 -12.12 12.59 -13.05
N ALA A 146 -11.59 12.77 -14.26
CA ALA A 146 -10.64 11.84 -14.87
C ALA A 146 -9.31 11.76 -14.08
N MET A 147 -8.78 12.91 -13.65
CA MET A 147 -7.60 12.97 -12.77
C MET A 147 -7.92 12.37 -11.39
N GLY A 148 -9.12 12.56 -10.86
CA GLY A 148 -9.57 11.93 -9.61
C GLY A 148 -9.55 10.39 -9.68
N TRP A 149 -10.03 9.79 -10.77
CA TRP A 149 -9.89 8.34 -10.98
C TRP A 149 -8.44 7.89 -11.18
N SER A 150 -7.60 8.74 -11.76
CA SER A 150 -6.16 8.45 -11.88
C SER A 150 -5.49 8.43 -10.49
N GLU A 151 -5.87 9.33 -9.57
CA GLU A 151 -5.45 9.28 -8.16
C GLU A 151 -5.91 7.97 -7.49
N VAL A 152 -7.16 7.54 -7.69
CA VAL A 152 -7.64 6.23 -7.20
C VAL A 152 -6.72 5.10 -7.68
N GLY A 153 -6.36 5.11 -8.96
CA GLY A 153 -5.43 4.15 -9.54
C GLY A 153 -4.05 4.19 -8.88
N LEU A 154 -3.48 5.39 -8.68
CA LEU A 154 -2.17 5.56 -8.04
C LEU A 154 -2.16 5.08 -6.58
N TRP A 155 -3.16 5.45 -5.77
CA TRP A 155 -3.29 4.98 -4.39
C TRP A 155 -3.56 3.48 -4.31
N GLY A 156 -4.35 2.94 -5.24
CA GLY A 156 -4.59 1.50 -5.38
C GLY A 156 -3.31 0.74 -5.70
N LEU A 157 -2.49 1.23 -6.64
CA LEU A 157 -1.19 0.64 -6.97
C LEU A 157 -0.22 0.70 -5.80
N SER A 158 -0.15 1.82 -5.08
CA SER A 158 0.65 1.96 -3.85
C SER A 158 0.23 0.94 -2.79
N THR A 159 -1.08 0.72 -2.63
CA THR A 159 -1.65 -0.29 -1.73
C THR A 159 -1.20 -1.70 -2.14
N ILE A 160 -1.34 -2.06 -3.42
CA ILE A 160 -0.93 -3.38 -3.95
C ILE A 160 0.58 -3.59 -3.73
N LEU A 161 1.40 -2.59 -4.05
CA LEU A 161 2.86 -2.65 -3.88
C LEU A 161 3.25 -2.87 -2.41
N ALA A 162 2.58 -2.19 -1.48
CA ALA A 162 2.77 -2.39 -0.04
C ALA A 162 2.40 -3.81 0.41
N PHE A 163 1.31 -4.39 -0.10
CA PHE A 163 0.92 -5.76 0.23
C PHE A 163 1.84 -6.82 -0.39
N VAL A 164 2.22 -6.66 -1.65
CA VAL A 164 3.12 -7.58 -2.36
C VAL A 164 4.49 -7.61 -1.69
N SER A 165 5.04 -6.43 -1.37
CA SER A 165 6.33 -6.32 -0.67
C SER A 165 6.30 -6.99 0.71
N ARG A 166 5.21 -6.84 1.47
CA ARG A 166 5.03 -7.56 2.74
C ARG A 166 4.96 -9.08 2.57
N ARG A 167 4.22 -9.57 1.57
CA ARG A 167 4.12 -11.02 1.29
C ARG A 167 5.48 -11.59 0.91
N ALA A 168 6.23 -10.90 0.06
CA ALA A 168 7.60 -11.28 -0.31
C ALA A 168 8.53 -11.30 0.92
N ALA A 169 8.44 -10.30 1.80
CA ALA A 169 9.22 -10.26 3.04
C ALA A 169 8.90 -11.42 3.99
N LYS A 170 7.61 -11.79 4.15
CA LYS A 170 7.20 -12.95 4.96
C LYS A 170 7.79 -14.26 4.43
N ARG A 171 7.75 -14.48 3.11
CA ARG A 171 8.32 -15.68 2.46
C ARG A 171 9.82 -15.82 2.70
N ARG A 172 10.57 -14.71 2.60
CA ARG A 172 12.01 -14.71 2.87
C ARG A 172 12.32 -15.04 4.33
N MET A 173 11.50 -14.59 5.28
CA MET A 173 11.69 -14.93 6.69
C MET A 173 11.49 -16.43 6.96
N SER A 174 10.43 -17.03 6.41
CA SER A 174 10.23 -18.47 6.52
C SER A 174 11.39 -19.27 5.94
N GLU A 175 11.98 -18.83 4.82
CA GLU A 175 13.16 -19.47 4.24
C GLU A 175 14.40 -19.32 5.13
N THR A 176 14.63 -18.14 5.72
CA THR A 176 15.78 -17.93 6.61
C THR A 176 15.64 -18.67 7.95
N GLU A 177 14.44 -18.76 8.51
CA GLU A 177 14.18 -19.55 9.72
C GLU A 177 14.36 -21.05 9.44
N LEU A 178 13.86 -21.52 8.30
CA LEU A 178 14.09 -22.90 7.84
C LEU A 178 15.58 -23.17 7.61
N SER A 179 16.32 -22.23 7.03
CA SER A 179 17.77 -22.37 6.80
C SER A 179 18.56 -22.34 8.11
N ALA A 180 18.17 -21.50 9.07
CA ALA A 180 18.80 -21.40 10.38
C ALA A 180 18.58 -22.68 11.20
N THR A 181 17.35 -23.22 11.19
CA THR A 181 17.01 -24.48 11.86
C THR A 181 17.73 -25.68 11.23
N LEU A 182 17.87 -25.72 9.90
CA LEU A 182 18.68 -26.73 9.21
C LEU A 182 20.16 -26.64 9.58
N SER A 183 20.75 -25.43 9.60
CA SER A 183 22.14 -25.20 10.02
C SER A 183 22.39 -25.59 11.48
N GLU A 184 21.45 -25.30 12.39
CA GLU A 184 21.55 -25.75 13.79
C GLU A 184 21.45 -27.27 13.92
N GLY A 185 20.57 -27.92 13.15
CA GLY A 185 20.49 -29.38 13.09
C GLY A 185 21.79 -30.02 12.62
N GLU A 186 22.42 -29.46 11.58
CA GLU A 186 23.70 -29.92 11.06
C GLU A 186 24.85 -29.73 12.07
N LYS A 187 24.89 -28.61 12.79
CA LYS A 187 25.87 -28.35 13.87
C LYS A 187 25.67 -29.25 15.10
N ARG A 188 24.44 -29.65 15.42
CA ARG A 188 24.18 -30.62 16.50
C ARG A 188 24.61 -32.03 16.09
N TYR A 189 24.44 -32.40 14.84
CA TYR A 189 24.90 -33.70 14.32
C TYR A 189 26.43 -33.80 14.30
N SER A 190 27.14 -32.76 13.84
CA SER A 190 28.62 -32.78 13.81
C SER A 190 29.27 -32.76 15.20
N ARG A 191 28.62 -32.16 16.20
CA ARG A 191 29.09 -32.17 17.60
C ARG A 191 28.86 -33.52 18.30
N PHE A 192 27.90 -34.31 17.85
CA PHE A 192 27.70 -35.68 18.33
C PHE A 192 28.74 -36.65 17.73
N ASP A 193 29.21 -36.38 16.51
CA ASP A 193 30.23 -37.19 15.84
C ASP A 193 31.66 -36.96 16.37
N SER A 194 31.95 -35.78 16.95
CA SER A 194 33.28 -35.51 17.53
C SER A 194 33.56 -36.23 18.87
N GLY A 195 32.59 -36.97 19.40
CA GLY A 195 32.72 -37.73 20.65
C GLY A 195 32.96 -39.23 20.47
N ASN A 196 32.74 -39.79 19.27
CA ASN A 196 32.93 -41.21 19.03
C ASN A 196 34.22 -41.50 18.27
N ARG A 197 35.26 -41.84 19.04
CA ARG A 197 36.24 -42.84 18.60
C ARG A 197 35.50 -44.17 18.42
N TYR A 198 34.90 -44.42 17.26
CA TYR A 198 34.68 -45.79 16.79
C TYR A 198 34.64 -45.78 15.26
N GLY A 199 35.42 -46.71 14.69
CA GLY A 199 35.85 -46.72 13.31
C GLY A 199 34.74 -46.79 12.26
N ASP A 200 35.13 -46.35 11.07
CA ASP A 200 34.87 -47.00 9.80
C ASP A 200 33.47 -47.59 9.58
N THR A 201 32.61 -46.83 8.92
CA THR A 201 32.04 -47.25 7.63
C THR A 201 31.44 -46.04 6.90
N PRO A 202 31.64 -45.91 5.57
CA PRO A 202 30.99 -44.86 4.80
C PRO A 202 29.50 -45.17 4.70
N PHE A 203 28.67 -44.36 5.38
CA PHE A 203 27.21 -44.46 5.29
C PHE A 203 26.73 -44.01 3.90
N THR A 204 26.68 -44.97 2.97
CA THR A 204 26.12 -44.84 1.62
C THR A 204 24.59 -44.84 1.58
N ASN A 205 23.88 -44.72 2.70
CA ASN A 205 22.42 -44.89 2.71
C ASN A 205 21.64 -43.73 3.34
N ARG A 206 21.76 -42.54 2.73
CA ARG A 206 20.82 -41.41 2.97
C ARG A 206 19.37 -41.82 2.68
N SER A 207 19.14 -42.84 1.85
CA SER A 207 17.80 -43.25 1.40
C SER A 207 17.02 -44.08 2.44
N SER A 208 17.68 -44.78 3.34
CA SER A 208 17.01 -45.62 4.34
C SER A 208 16.40 -44.79 5.48
N LYS A 209 17.13 -43.80 5.99
CA LYS A 209 16.61 -42.90 7.05
C LYS A 209 15.43 -42.04 6.57
N TRP A 210 15.41 -41.64 5.30
CA TRP A 210 14.25 -40.95 4.73
C TRP A 210 13.01 -41.87 4.59
N ARG A 211 13.21 -43.18 4.36
CA ARG A 211 12.11 -44.15 4.37
C ARG A 211 11.55 -44.33 5.78
N GLU A 212 12.43 -44.54 6.77
CA GLU A 212 12.02 -44.68 8.17
C GLU A 212 11.28 -43.45 8.68
N ALA A 213 11.77 -42.24 8.37
CA ALA A 213 11.09 -41.00 8.75
C ALA A 213 9.71 -40.89 8.11
N ARG A 214 9.59 -41.17 6.81
CA ARG A 214 8.30 -41.14 6.10
C ARG A 214 7.30 -42.16 6.64
N ASP A 215 7.77 -43.37 6.96
CA ASP A 215 6.91 -44.43 7.48
C ASP A 215 6.43 -44.09 8.90
N SER A 216 7.27 -43.43 9.71
CA SER A 216 6.86 -42.89 11.02
C SER A 216 5.78 -41.79 10.92
N TYR A 217 5.82 -40.94 9.88
CA TYR A 217 4.79 -39.92 9.66
C TYR A 217 3.47 -40.54 9.20
N LYS A 218 3.52 -41.56 8.35
CA LYS A 218 2.31 -42.31 7.94
C LYS A 218 1.65 -43.00 9.13
N GLN A 219 2.43 -43.68 9.97
CA GLN A 219 1.91 -44.30 11.19
C GLN A 219 1.20 -43.30 12.11
N ARG A 220 1.75 -42.09 12.29
CA ARG A 220 1.11 -41.04 13.09
C ARG A 220 -0.19 -40.54 12.47
N ALA A 221 -0.22 -40.35 11.16
CA ALA A 221 -1.43 -39.95 10.45
C ALA A 221 -2.53 -41.03 10.57
N ASP A 222 -2.18 -42.30 10.44
CA ASP A 222 -3.12 -43.42 10.54
C ASP A 222 -3.64 -43.59 11.98
N THR A 223 -2.78 -43.41 12.99
CA THR A 223 -3.23 -43.41 14.40
C THR A 223 -4.14 -42.23 14.75
N ALA A 224 -3.89 -41.05 14.17
CA ALA A 224 -4.75 -39.88 14.36
C ALA A 224 -6.10 -40.05 13.66
N ALA A 225 -6.13 -40.64 12.46
CA ALA A 225 -7.36 -40.97 11.75
C ALA A 225 -8.18 -42.04 12.49
N ALA A 226 -7.53 -43.06 13.05
CA ALA A 226 -8.18 -44.10 13.86
C ALA A 226 -8.72 -43.56 15.20
N ALA A 227 -8.09 -42.54 15.78
CA ALA A 227 -8.59 -41.85 16.96
C ALA A 227 -9.81 -40.97 16.65
N ALA A 228 -9.83 -40.31 15.48
CA ALA A 228 -10.94 -39.47 15.04
C ALA A 228 -12.19 -40.27 14.65
N ALA A 229 -12.05 -41.51 14.19
CA ALA A 229 -13.18 -42.39 13.82
C ALA A 229 -13.87 -43.07 15.03
N LYS A 230 -13.37 -42.87 16.26
CA LYS A 230 -13.94 -43.38 17.52
C LYS A 230 -14.76 -42.33 18.29
N VAL A 231 -15.00 -41.16 17.68
CA VAL A 231 -15.90 -40.10 18.16
C VAL A 231 -17.13 -40.10 17.27
#